data_AF-A0A495ZZD6-F1
#
_entry.id   AF-A0A495ZZD6-F1
#
_cell.length_a   1.000
_cell.length_b   1.000
_cell.length_c   1.000
_cell.angle_alpha   90.00
_cell.angle_beta   90.00
_cell.angle_gamma   90.00
#
_symmetry.space_group_name_H-M   'P 1'
#
loop_
_entity.id
_entity.type
_entity.pdbx_description
1 polymer ?
#
loop_
_entity_poly.entity_id
_entity_poly.type
_entity_poly.pdbx_seq_one_letter_code
_entity_poly.pdbx_strand_id
1 'polypeptide(L)'
;MTNMPRLVVEVFEHVNFHGRKVTLVESIPNTGEIGAQDIISSIKIYKGPGFNASPNYKAVFHEHDNYKGRRLVLAPGFYPNIHDIPYNFGDAITSISFSPSAHPTPPEYGAVPVIIEVFRDVDYTGQRSVIMRDVSSMFDIGMNDTVSSIRIQRGPSFPFSGCHIIFYEHVNFEGRRLNLSLSSQEFQLALRNLRALPHSQSFSDIISSIKIVPLGVFRVLIVVGDNSTGEPAILESLTSVEGLEFQFTTVHINDNPDNRGDPNNAIKLSSITLSEYDIIWFTWFATGHDGEYFVEDADQAIQDFVRKGGIVWASAMDNNITPPDGVHTTEPEWRGDWLPVNRHPIRVINSNDGNVRITDDGQKTGMFTWPHKVNVDTLVTDDHWVTNDGSYRRLAVREDNGDPISVQLQWGDGYYVAFAVDTRDAYRTTIAKPLVENALCYLANLAWQTSPRQPLKGRYRTNLSSETIFR
;
A
#
# COMPACT_ATOMS: atom_id res chain seq x y z
N MET A 1 -8.90 -0.52 37.01
CA MET A 1 -8.19 -0.23 35.75
C MET A 1 -9.25 0.06 34.69
N THR A 2 -9.33 1.29 34.19
CA THR A 2 -10.25 1.65 33.11
C THR A 2 -9.84 0.92 31.84
N ASN A 3 -10.67 0.01 31.36
CA ASN A 3 -10.45 -0.71 30.12
C ASN A 3 -10.54 0.30 28.96
N MET A 4 -9.40 0.77 28.45
CA MET A 4 -9.37 1.75 27.37
C MET A 4 -9.97 1.12 26.10
N PRO A 5 -10.92 1.79 25.42
CA PRO A 5 -11.55 1.22 24.25
C PRO A 5 -10.52 1.03 23.14
N ARG A 6 -10.53 -0.15 22.53
CA ARG A 6 -9.62 -0.51 21.44
C ARG A 6 -10.09 0.05 20.11
N LEU A 7 -11.41 0.10 19.90
CA LEU A 7 -12.03 0.70 18.74
C LEU A 7 -13.08 1.71 19.18
N VAL A 8 -13.30 2.72 18.36
CA VAL A 8 -14.46 3.60 18.42
C VAL A 8 -15.18 3.43 17.09
N VAL A 9 -16.42 2.94 17.11
CA VAL A 9 -17.22 2.72 15.91
C VAL A 9 -18.37 3.73 15.89
N GLU A 10 -18.55 4.41 14.78
CA GLU A 10 -19.73 5.24 14.51
C GLU A 10 -20.53 4.58 13.40
N VAL A 11 -21.80 4.30 13.66
CA VAL A 11 -22.76 3.77 12.67
C VAL A 11 -23.78 4.86 12.32
N PHE A 12 -24.18 4.89 11.05
CA PHE A 12 -25.03 5.92 10.48
C PHE A 12 -26.22 5.32 9.75
N GLU A 13 -27.38 5.95 9.92
CA GLU A 13 -28.66 5.56 9.32
C GLU A 13 -28.66 5.62 7.79
N HIS A 14 -27.91 6.56 7.20
CA HIS A 14 -27.85 6.72 5.75
C HIS A 14 -26.44 6.48 5.24
N VAL A 15 -26.35 6.21 3.94
CA VAL A 15 -25.08 6.13 3.22
C VAL A 15 -24.31 7.47 3.31
N ASN A 16 -23.00 7.39 3.19
CA ASN A 16 -22.04 8.51 3.23
C ASN A 16 -22.07 9.29 4.55
N PHE A 17 -22.33 8.59 5.64
CA PHE A 17 -22.24 9.10 7.01
C PHE A 17 -23.28 10.18 7.36
N HIS A 18 -24.48 10.06 6.79
CA HIS A 18 -25.62 10.95 7.05
C HIS A 18 -26.69 10.28 7.92
N GLY A 19 -27.69 11.06 8.33
CA GLY A 19 -28.79 10.58 9.17
C GLY A 19 -28.38 10.44 10.64
N ARG A 20 -29.17 9.67 11.39
CA ARG A 20 -28.88 9.42 12.82
C ARG A 20 -27.53 8.70 12.97
N LYS A 21 -26.74 9.13 13.97
CA LYS A 21 -25.44 8.54 14.33
C LYS A 21 -25.50 7.88 15.70
N VAL A 22 -24.90 6.69 15.83
CA VAL A 22 -24.62 6.06 17.13
C VAL A 22 -23.13 5.75 17.24
N THR A 23 -22.53 6.03 18.41
CA THR A 23 -21.12 5.76 18.71
C THR A 23 -21.00 4.61 19.71
N LEU A 24 -20.11 3.66 19.40
CA LEU A 24 -19.92 2.39 20.08
C LEU A 24 -18.46 2.22 20.47
N VAL A 25 -18.23 1.72 21.69
CA VAL A 25 -16.89 1.42 22.21
C VAL A 25 -16.79 0.02 22.82
N GLU A 26 -17.90 -0.70 22.88
CA GLU A 26 -18.05 -2.07 23.38
C GLU A 26 -19.03 -2.87 22.53
N SER A 27 -19.01 -4.20 22.66
CA SER A 27 -19.88 -5.09 21.88
C SER A 27 -21.34 -4.91 22.28
N ILE A 28 -22.23 -4.88 21.29
CA ILE A 28 -23.68 -4.73 21.46
C ILE A 28 -24.37 -6.02 20.98
N PRO A 29 -25.02 -6.78 21.87
CA PRO A 29 -25.68 -8.05 21.51
C PRO A 29 -26.98 -7.84 20.73
N ASN A 30 -27.58 -6.64 20.80
CA ASN A 30 -28.80 -6.28 20.07
C ASN A 30 -28.83 -4.77 19.77
N THR A 31 -28.80 -4.40 18.49
CA THR A 31 -28.82 -2.99 18.05
C THR A 31 -30.16 -2.28 18.27
N GLY A 32 -31.24 -3.01 18.54
CA GLY A 32 -32.51 -2.44 19.01
C GLY A 32 -32.37 -1.67 20.32
N GLU A 33 -31.46 -2.09 21.20
CA GLU A 33 -31.22 -1.44 22.50
C GLU A 33 -30.66 -0.02 22.36
N ILE A 34 -30.01 0.27 21.23
CA ILE A 34 -29.43 1.58 20.90
C ILE A 34 -30.23 2.32 19.82
N GLY A 35 -31.36 1.76 19.39
CA GLY A 35 -32.22 2.30 18.34
C GLY A 35 -31.52 2.40 16.98
N ALA A 36 -30.63 1.44 16.67
CA ALA A 36 -29.91 1.31 15.40
C ALA A 36 -30.24 0.01 14.64
N GLN A 37 -31.30 -0.69 15.05
CA GLN A 37 -31.73 -1.95 14.45
C GLN A 37 -32.07 -1.76 12.97
N ASP A 38 -31.45 -2.56 12.10
CA ASP A 38 -31.80 -2.69 10.68
C ASP A 38 -31.85 -1.36 9.90
N ILE A 39 -31.08 -0.36 10.33
CA ILE A 39 -30.99 0.95 9.66
C ILE A 39 -29.55 1.36 9.33
N ILE A 40 -28.56 0.54 9.67
CA ILE A 40 -27.15 0.92 9.51
C ILE A 40 -26.77 0.81 8.02
N SER A 41 -26.39 1.94 7.44
CA SER A 41 -26.08 2.08 6.02
C SER A 41 -24.64 2.55 5.75
N SER A 42 -23.98 3.18 6.73
CA SER A 42 -22.56 3.52 6.64
C SER A 42 -21.86 3.53 8.00
N ILE A 43 -20.54 3.32 8.00
CA ILE A 43 -19.78 3.00 9.22
C ILE A 43 -18.42 3.72 9.20
N LYS A 44 -18.03 4.31 10.33
CA LYS A 44 -16.66 4.79 10.57
C LYS A 44 -16.06 4.02 11.73
N ILE A 45 -14.83 3.53 11.58
CA ILE A 45 -14.13 2.75 12.61
C ILE A 45 -12.78 3.40 12.87
N TYR A 46 -12.61 3.94 14.07
CA TYR A 46 -11.38 4.58 14.51
C TYR A 46 -10.61 3.66 15.46
N LYS A 47 -9.28 3.80 15.44
CA LYS A 47 -8.40 3.20 16.46
C LYS A 47 -8.61 3.94 17.78
N GLY A 48 -9.05 3.24 18.81
CA GLY A 48 -9.21 3.79 20.16
C GLY A 48 -7.88 3.86 20.93
N PRO A 49 -7.86 4.50 22.12
CA PRO A 49 -6.64 4.64 22.93
C PRO A 49 -5.98 3.31 23.32
N GLY A 50 -6.75 2.22 23.39
CA GLY A 50 -6.27 0.87 23.70
C GLY A 50 -5.80 0.04 22.50
N PHE A 51 -5.90 0.55 21.27
CA PHE A 51 -5.66 -0.23 20.05
C PHE A 51 -4.26 -0.84 19.98
N ASN A 52 -3.24 -0.10 20.44
CA ASN A 52 -1.84 -0.55 20.38
C ASN A 52 -1.56 -1.83 21.18
N ALA A 53 -2.39 -2.16 22.17
CA ALA A 53 -2.26 -3.40 22.94
C ALA A 53 -2.73 -4.64 22.15
N SER A 54 -3.47 -4.46 21.06
CA SER A 54 -3.90 -5.53 20.15
C SER A 54 -4.21 -4.94 18.76
N PRO A 55 -3.19 -4.75 17.91
CA PRO A 55 -3.29 -3.98 16.66
C PRO A 55 -4.19 -4.62 15.58
N ASN A 56 -4.73 -5.82 15.83
CA ASN A 56 -5.59 -6.56 14.91
C ASN A 56 -7.07 -6.53 15.30
N TYR A 57 -7.47 -5.65 16.22
CA TYR A 57 -8.88 -5.50 16.60
C TYR A 57 -9.72 -5.02 15.40
N LYS A 58 -10.76 -5.79 15.06
CA LYS A 58 -11.75 -5.48 14.02
C LYS A 58 -13.14 -5.39 14.63
N ALA A 59 -14.04 -4.64 14.00
CA ALA A 59 -15.46 -4.68 14.30
C ALA A 59 -16.12 -5.78 13.46
N VAL A 60 -17.00 -6.56 14.06
CA VAL A 60 -17.75 -7.63 13.41
C VAL A 60 -19.23 -7.29 13.54
N PHE A 61 -19.88 -7.04 12.40
CA PHE A 61 -21.30 -6.77 12.31
C PHE A 61 -22.01 -8.08 11.94
N HIS A 62 -23.07 -8.41 12.66
CA HIS A 62 -23.76 -9.70 12.55
C HIS A 62 -25.21 -9.48 12.17
N GLU A 63 -25.70 -10.38 11.33
CA GLU A 63 -27.07 -10.35 10.80
C GLU A 63 -28.13 -10.65 11.87
N HIS A 64 -27.77 -11.39 12.91
CA HIS A 64 -28.68 -11.77 13.98
C HIS A 64 -28.18 -11.30 15.34
N ASP A 65 -29.08 -11.37 16.31
CA ASP A 65 -28.81 -11.08 17.71
C ASP A 65 -27.74 -12.03 18.28
N ASN A 66 -27.08 -11.58 19.34
CA ASN A 66 -26.10 -12.38 20.07
C ASN A 66 -24.97 -12.94 19.16
N TYR A 67 -24.54 -12.15 18.18
CA TYR A 67 -23.38 -12.39 17.31
C TYR A 67 -23.51 -13.62 16.40
N LYS A 68 -24.70 -13.80 15.80
CA LYS A 68 -25.05 -14.94 14.94
C LYS A 68 -25.34 -14.51 13.50
N GLY A 69 -25.47 -15.48 12.61
CA GLY A 69 -25.81 -15.27 11.21
C GLY A 69 -24.61 -14.94 10.34
N ARG A 70 -24.85 -14.35 9.17
CA ARG A 70 -23.77 -13.83 8.33
C ARG A 70 -23.03 -12.71 9.07
N ARG A 71 -21.78 -12.48 8.70
CA ARG A 71 -20.93 -11.47 9.33
C ARG A 71 -20.23 -10.59 8.30
N LEU A 72 -20.19 -9.30 8.60
CA LEU A 72 -19.34 -8.32 7.93
C LEU A 72 -18.23 -7.93 8.90
N VAL A 73 -16.98 -8.22 8.56
CA VAL A 73 -15.82 -7.90 9.40
C VAL A 73 -15.15 -6.66 8.83
N LEU A 74 -15.05 -5.59 9.59
CA LEU A 74 -14.48 -4.34 9.13
C LEU A 74 -13.28 -3.93 9.98
N ALA A 75 -12.19 -3.58 9.30
CA ALA A 75 -11.02 -2.96 9.90
C ALA A 75 -11.27 -1.48 10.24
N PRO A 76 -10.41 -0.84 11.06
CA PRO A 76 -10.37 0.62 11.11
C PRO A 76 -10.37 1.23 9.70
N GLY A 77 -11.31 2.12 9.44
CA GLY A 77 -11.65 2.55 8.09
C GLY A 77 -13.02 3.21 7.99
N PHE A 78 -13.37 3.65 6.80
CA PHE A 78 -14.57 4.44 6.50
C PHE A 78 -15.34 3.74 5.39
N TYR A 79 -16.56 3.33 5.69
CA TYR A 79 -17.41 2.48 4.86
C TYR A 79 -18.66 3.26 4.51
N PRO A 80 -18.64 4.07 3.43
CA PRO A 80 -19.70 5.02 3.10
C PRO A 80 -20.96 4.32 2.58
N ASN A 81 -20.85 3.11 2.08
CA ASN A 81 -22.00 2.30 1.70
C ASN A 81 -21.70 0.83 1.96
N ILE A 82 -22.50 0.19 2.80
CA ILE A 82 -22.42 -1.26 3.06
C ILE A 82 -23.53 -2.06 2.35
N HIS A 83 -24.40 -1.39 1.60
CA HIS A 83 -25.41 -2.02 0.74
C HIS A 83 -24.83 -2.60 -0.53
N ASP A 84 -23.77 -1.98 -1.05
CA ASP A 84 -23.17 -2.39 -2.33
C ASP A 84 -22.24 -3.60 -2.16
N ILE A 85 -22.02 -4.31 -3.26
CA ILE A 85 -20.97 -5.34 -3.37
C ILE A 85 -19.61 -4.67 -3.06
N PRO A 86 -18.73 -5.31 -2.28
CA PRO A 86 -18.80 -6.70 -1.80
C PRO A 86 -19.45 -6.91 -0.43
N TYR A 87 -20.01 -5.88 0.20
CA TYR A 87 -20.55 -6.01 1.55
C TYR A 87 -21.94 -6.61 1.57
N ASN A 88 -22.87 -6.04 0.79
CA ASN A 88 -24.27 -6.47 0.71
C ASN A 88 -24.88 -6.81 2.09
N PHE A 89 -24.67 -5.89 3.04
CA PHE A 89 -24.92 -6.08 4.47
C PHE A 89 -25.69 -4.92 5.13
N GLY A 90 -26.06 -3.91 4.34
CA GLY A 90 -26.84 -2.78 4.85
C GLY A 90 -28.21 -3.20 5.35
N ASP A 91 -28.68 -2.49 6.38
CA ASP A 91 -29.97 -2.70 7.04
C ASP A 91 -30.23 -4.12 7.58
N ALA A 92 -29.20 -4.97 7.65
CA ALA A 92 -29.28 -6.33 8.19
C ALA A 92 -28.59 -6.47 9.55
N ILE A 93 -27.94 -5.40 10.04
CA ILE A 93 -27.10 -5.46 11.24
C ILE A 93 -27.97 -5.47 12.49
N THR A 94 -27.90 -6.57 13.24
CA THR A 94 -28.65 -6.80 14.49
C THR A 94 -27.74 -6.89 15.72
N SER A 95 -26.46 -7.21 15.56
CA SER A 95 -25.48 -7.17 16.67
C SER A 95 -24.06 -6.83 16.21
N ILE A 96 -23.24 -6.31 17.11
CA ILE A 96 -21.90 -5.78 16.80
C ILE A 96 -20.92 -6.27 17.86
N SER A 97 -19.84 -6.94 17.46
CA SER A 97 -18.78 -7.37 18.37
C SER A 97 -17.39 -6.92 17.93
N PHE A 98 -16.42 -7.02 18.83
CA PHE A 98 -15.03 -6.69 18.56
C PHE A 98 -14.13 -7.91 18.71
N SER A 99 -13.29 -8.19 17.71
CA SER A 99 -12.45 -9.39 17.68
C SER A 99 -11.02 -9.09 17.18
N PRO A 100 -9.96 -9.58 17.85
CA PRO A 100 -8.57 -9.44 17.42
C PRO A 100 -8.15 -10.38 16.29
N SER A 101 -8.98 -11.37 15.96
CA SER A 101 -8.60 -12.50 15.09
C SER A 101 -9.50 -12.64 13.87
N ALA A 102 -10.37 -11.66 13.63
CA ALA A 102 -11.29 -11.70 12.51
C ALA A 102 -10.59 -11.21 11.24
N HIS A 103 -10.68 -11.99 10.16
CA HIS A 103 -10.24 -11.57 8.84
C HIS A 103 -11.26 -10.58 8.27
N PRO A 104 -10.84 -9.34 7.92
CA PRO A 104 -11.75 -8.33 7.39
C PRO A 104 -12.33 -8.76 6.04
N THR A 105 -13.59 -8.42 5.84
CA THR A 105 -14.28 -8.51 4.55
C THR A 105 -13.72 -7.42 3.65
N PRO A 106 -13.07 -7.75 2.53
CA PRO A 106 -12.58 -6.75 1.59
C PRO A 106 -13.72 -5.89 1.02
N PRO A 107 -13.45 -4.67 0.54
CA PRO A 107 -12.16 -3.98 0.63
C PRO A 107 -11.88 -3.47 2.05
N GLU A 108 -10.62 -3.54 2.48
CA GLU A 108 -10.15 -2.74 3.61
C GLU A 108 -9.87 -1.33 3.10
N TYR A 109 -10.64 -0.33 3.56
CA TYR A 109 -10.41 1.05 3.12
C TYR A 109 -9.18 1.71 3.75
N GLY A 110 -8.57 1.10 4.77
CA GLY A 110 -7.36 1.58 5.46
C GLY A 110 -7.37 3.08 5.71
N ALA A 111 -6.26 3.74 5.37
CA ALA A 111 -6.17 5.19 5.39
C ALA A 111 -7.01 5.85 4.29
N VAL A 112 -7.78 6.88 4.67
CA VAL A 112 -8.59 7.66 3.73
C VAL A 112 -8.12 9.12 3.79
N PRO A 113 -7.19 9.52 2.91
CA PRO A 113 -6.63 10.87 2.92
C PRO A 113 -7.67 11.90 2.46
N VAL A 114 -8.48 11.58 1.46
CA VAL A 114 -9.54 12.44 0.91
C VAL A 114 -10.80 11.62 0.64
N ILE A 115 -11.95 12.30 0.61
CA ILE A 115 -13.22 11.75 0.13
C ILE A 115 -13.58 12.56 -1.10
N ILE A 116 -13.69 11.89 -2.25
CA ILE A 116 -14.02 12.50 -3.53
C ILE A 116 -15.42 12.05 -3.92
N GLU A 117 -16.33 12.98 -4.12
CA GLU A 117 -17.64 12.76 -4.72
C GLU A 117 -17.59 13.19 -6.18
N VAL A 118 -17.92 12.27 -7.09
CA VAL A 118 -18.06 12.56 -8.52
C VAL A 118 -19.52 12.43 -8.93
N PHE A 119 -19.95 13.32 -9.83
CA PHE A 119 -21.35 13.43 -10.26
C PHE A 119 -21.44 13.42 -11.78
N ARG A 120 -22.45 12.73 -12.31
CA ARG A 120 -22.68 12.63 -13.75
C ARG A 120 -23.01 13.98 -14.37
N ASP A 121 -23.81 14.78 -13.68
CA ASP A 121 -24.26 16.07 -14.19
C ASP A 121 -23.54 17.24 -13.50
N VAL A 122 -23.71 18.43 -14.06
CA VAL A 122 -23.19 19.67 -13.48
C VAL A 122 -23.91 20.01 -12.18
N ASP A 123 -23.33 20.93 -11.40
CA ASP A 123 -23.87 21.44 -10.13
C ASP A 123 -24.20 20.33 -9.11
N TYR A 124 -23.45 19.22 -9.16
CA TYR A 124 -23.53 18.10 -8.21
C TYR A 124 -24.87 17.35 -8.27
N THR A 125 -25.39 17.17 -9.49
CA THR A 125 -26.66 16.47 -9.75
C THR A 125 -26.44 15.16 -10.52
N GLY A 126 -27.50 14.38 -10.69
CA GLY A 126 -27.43 13.09 -11.39
C GLY A 126 -26.84 11.95 -10.55
N GLN A 127 -26.36 10.92 -11.23
CA GLN A 127 -25.70 9.77 -10.59
C GLN A 127 -24.44 10.22 -9.86
N ARG A 128 -24.25 9.74 -8.62
CA ARG A 128 -23.14 10.10 -7.74
C ARG A 128 -22.37 8.84 -7.33
N SER A 129 -21.04 8.91 -7.34
CA SER A 129 -20.16 7.89 -6.76
C SER A 129 -19.15 8.53 -5.80
N VAL A 130 -18.68 7.74 -4.82
CA VAL A 130 -17.68 8.18 -3.84
C VAL A 130 -16.38 7.39 -4.02
N ILE A 131 -15.27 8.11 -4.04
CA ILE A 131 -13.94 7.60 -4.30
C ILE A 131 -13.05 7.97 -3.11
N MET A 132 -12.40 6.95 -2.54
CA MET A 132 -11.56 7.09 -1.35
C MET A 132 -10.17 6.48 -1.55
N ARG A 133 -9.94 5.83 -2.69
CA ARG A 133 -8.71 5.15 -3.10
C ARG A 133 -8.49 5.40 -4.59
N ASP A 134 -7.30 5.03 -5.04
CA ASP A 134 -7.00 4.96 -6.46
C ASP A 134 -8.04 4.10 -7.19
N VAL A 135 -8.45 4.55 -8.36
CA VAL A 135 -9.37 3.83 -9.24
C VAL A 135 -8.67 3.71 -10.59
N SER A 136 -8.14 2.52 -10.91
CA SER A 136 -7.47 2.29 -12.20
C SER A 136 -8.47 2.22 -13.36
N SER A 137 -9.74 1.97 -13.10
CA SER A 137 -10.80 1.91 -14.11
C SER A 137 -12.11 2.45 -13.55
N MET A 138 -12.58 3.58 -14.10
CA MET A 138 -13.85 4.19 -13.69
C MET A 138 -15.07 3.35 -14.11
N PHE A 139 -14.89 2.32 -14.96
CA PHE A 139 -15.91 1.30 -15.22
C PHE A 139 -16.29 0.54 -13.95
N ASP A 140 -15.32 0.30 -13.05
CA ASP A 140 -15.51 -0.46 -11.81
C ASP A 140 -16.51 0.22 -10.85
N ILE A 141 -16.71 1.52 -11.01
CA ILE A 141 -17.66 2.33 -10.22
C ILE A 141 -18.80 2.92 -11.06
N GLY A 142 -18.94 2.49 -12.32
CA GLY A 142 -20.01 2.91 -13.22
C GLY A 142 -20.02 4.39 -13.62
N MET A 143 -18.84 5.06 -13.59
CA MET A 143 -18.70 6.50 -13.85
C MET A 143 -17.72 6.85 -14.98
N ASN A 144 -17.29 5.86 -15.77
CA ASN A 144 -16.35 6.06 -16.87
C ASN A 144 -16.87 7.11 -17.88
N ASP A 145 -16.06 8.12 -18.16
CA ASP A 145 -16.32 9.18 -19.14
C ASP A 145 -17.69 9.89 -19.00
N THR A 146 -18.20 9.97 -17.76
CA THR A 146 -19.50 10.60 -17.48
C THR A 146 -19.44 11.66 -16.38
N VAL A 147 -18.29 11.90 -15.76
CA VAL A 147 -18.17 12.83 -14.63
C VAL A 147 -18.22 14.28 -15.13
N SER A 148 -19.18 15.08 -14.66
CA SER A 148 -19.30 16.50 -15.03
C SER A 148 -19.07 17.47 -13.87
N SER A 149 -19.16 17.02 -12.62
CA SER A 149 -18.85 17.84 -11.43
C SER A 149 -18.24 17.01 -10.30
N ILE A 150 -17.43 17.67 -9.45
CA ILE A 150 -16.59 17.01 -8.45
C ILE A 150 -16.62 17.79 -7.13
N ARG A 151 -16.73 17.09 -6.00
CA ARG A 151 -16.40 17.62 -4.67
C ARG A 151 -15.30 16.78 -4.04
N ILE A 152 -14.30 17.44 -3.49
CA ILE A 152 -13.22 16.80 -2.75
C ILE A 152 -13.21 17.42 -1.36
N GLN A 153 -13.17 16.58 -0.34
CA GLN A 153 -12.99 17.04 1.03
C GLN A 153 -11.91 16.21 1.71
N ARG A 154 -11.37 16.76 2.79
CA ARG A 154 -10.43 16.02 3.62
C ARG A 154 -11.07 14.75 4.13
N GLY A 155 -10.29 13.68 4.02
CA GLY A 155 -10.57 12.45 4.70
C GLY A 155 -10.04 12.51 6.14
N PRO A 156 -10.43 11.52 6.95
CA PRO A 156 -10.00 11.35 8.34
C PRO A 156 -8.49 11.19 8.51
N SER A 157 -7.80 10.79 7.45
CA SER A 157 -6.36 10.52 7.42
C SER A 157 -5.60 11.56 6.61
N PHE A 158 -6.15 12.77 6.48
CA PHE A 158 -5.60 13.78 5.58
C PHE A 158 -4.15 14.15 5.97
N PRO A 159 -3.19 14.09 5.03
CA PRO A 159 -1.80 14.51 5.22
C PRO A 159 -1.67 15.97 5.65
N PHE A 160 -0.79 16.27 6.62
CA PHE A 160 -0.46 17.65 6.98
C PHE A 160 0.15 18.45 5.83
N SER A 161 0.88 17.79 4.94
CA SER A 161 1.51 18.33 3.73
C SER A 161 0.53 18.56 2.58
N GLY A 162 -0.69 18.03 2.67
CA GLY A 162 -1.68 18.08 1.60
C GLY A 162 -1.71 16.82 0.74
N CYS A 163 -2.65 16.77 -0.21
CA CYS A 163 -2.90 15.60 -1.04
C CYS A 163 -3.15 16.04 -2.48
N HIS A 164 -2.48 15.38 -3.43
CA HIS A 164 -2.78 15.51 -4.85
C HIS A 164 -3.82 14.48 -5.27
N ILE A 165 -4.73 14.89 -6.15
CA ILE A 165 -5.73 14.05 -6.78
C ILE A 165 -5.57 14.25 -8.28
N ILE A 166 -5.19 13.18 -8.97
CA ILE A 166 -4.87 13.22 -10.40
C ILE A 166 -5.92 12.41 -11.13
N PHE A 167 -6.69 13.08 -11.98
CA PHE A 167 -7.67 12.46 -12.87
C PHE A 167 -7.03 12.23 -14.24
N TYR A 168 -7.35 11.10 -14.86
CA TYR A 168 -6.77 10.68 -16.13
C TYR A 168 -7.84 10.42 -17.18
N GLU A 169 -7.49 10.77 -18.42
CA GLU A 169 -8.31 10.58 -19.61
C GLU A 169 -8.51 9.09 -19.96
N HIS A 170 -7.55 8.23 -19.62
CA HIS A 170 -7.62 6.81 -19.89
C HIS A 170 -7.58 5.98 -18.60
N VAL A 171 -7.93 4.70 -18.73
CA VAL A 171 -7.76 3.72 -17.67
C VAL A 171 -6.27 3.54 -17.34
N ASN A 172 -5.98 2.93 -16.19
CA ASN A 172 -4.64 2.62 -15.71
C ASN A 172 -3.71 3.83 -15.60
N PHE A 173 -4.28 5.01 -15.28
CA PHE A 173 -3.53 6.24 -15.01
C PHE A 173 -2.77 6.80 -16.23
N GLU A 174 -3.34 6.62 -17.43
CA GLU A 174 -2.74 7.05 -18.69
C GLU A 174 -3.49 8.24 -19.33
N GLY A 175 -2.86 8.84 -20.35
CA GLY A 175 -3.43 9.94 -21.13
C GLY A 175 -3.23 11.31 -20.51
N ARG A 176 -4.07 12.28 -20.90
CA ARG A 176 -4.03 13.64 -20.32
C ARG A 176 -4.42 13.59 -18.84
N ARG A 177 -3.88 14.54 -18.07
CA ARG A 177 -4.11 14.64 -16.62
C ARG A 177 -4.74 15.97 -16.20
N LEU A 178 -5.68 15.89 -15.26
CA LEU A 178 -6.21 17.01 -14.50
C LEU A 178 -5.72 16.86 -13.05
N ASN A 179 -4.87 17.79 -12.62
CA ASN A 179 -4.29 17.79 -11.28
C ASN A 179 -5.10 18.72 -10.37
N LEU A 180 -5.71 18.14 -9.34
CA LEU A 180 -6.33 18.85 -8.25
C LEU A 180 -5.53 18.63 -6.96
N SER A 181 -5.58 19.58 -6.05
CA SER A 181 -4.85 19.48 -4.79
C SER A 181 -5.69 20.05 -3.65
N LEU A 182 -5.54 19.44 -2.48
CA LEU A 182 -5.92 20.07 -1.22
C LEU A 182 -4.64 20.31 -0.43
N SER A 183 -4.36 21.58 -0.15
CA SER A 183 -3.27 21.96 0.74
C SER A 183 -3.62 21.74 2.20
N SER A 184 -2.63 21.94 3.07
CA SER A 184 -2.79 21.95 4.54
C SER A 184 -3.79 22.99 5.06
N GLN A 185 -4.17 23.99 4.24
CA GLN A 185 -5.12 25.05 4.60
C GLN A 185 -6.52 24.84 4.01
N GLU A 186 -6.65 24.07 2.93
CA GLU A 186 -7.93 23.84 2.24
C GLU A 186 -8.65 22.59 2.78
N PHE A 187 -9.90 22.75 3.23
CA PHE A 187 -10.72 21.64 3.74
C PHE A 187 -11.55 20.95 2.66
N GLN A 188 -11.85 21.68 1.59
CA GLN A 188 -12.65 21.20 0.47
C GLN A 188 -12.28 21.93 -0.82
N LEU A 189 -12.51 21.26 -1.94
CA LEU A 189 -12.42 21.78 -3.30
C LEU A 189 -13.66 21.31 -4.06
N ALA A 190 -14.26 22.18 -4.86
CA ALA A 190 -15.49 21.85 -5.56
C ALA A 190 -15.51 22.45 -6.97
N LEU A 191 -15.75 21.60 -7.96
CA LEU A 191 -15.85 21.94 -9.37
C LEU A 191 -17.27 21.68 -9.83
N ARG A 192 -18.06 22.74 -10.02
CA ARG A 192 -19.48 22.66 -10.41
C ARG A 192 -19.68 22.18 -11.85
N ASN A 193 -18.71 22.43 -12.72
CA ASN A 193 -18.78 22.08 -14.13
C ASN A 193 -17.37 21.92 -14.69
N LEU A 194 -16.97 20.68 -15.02
CA LEU A 194 -15.66 20.38 -15.59
C LEU A 194 -15.45 20.94 -16.99
N ARG A 195 -16.53 21.14 -17.75
CA ARG A 195 -16.50 21.77 -19.08
C ARG A 195 -16.24 23.27 -19.01
N ALA A 196 -16.37 23.89 -17.84
CA ALA A 196 -16.03 25.29 -17.63
C ALA A 196 -14.52 25.50 -17.39
N LEU A 197 -13.76 24.43 -17.14
CA LEU A 197 -12.31 24.51 -17.03
C LEU A 197 -11.69 24.73 -18.42
N PRO A 198 -10.55 25.45 -18.52
CA PRO A 198 -9.81 25.57 -19.77
C PRO A 198 -9.51 24.19 -20.37
N HIS A 199 -9.64 24.04 -21.70
CA HIS A 199 -9.31 22.78 -22.40
C HIS A 199 -7.84 22.34 -22.23
N SER A 200 -6.95 23.25 -21.86
CA SER A 200 -5.56 22.94 -21.50
C SER A 200 -5.42 22.29 -20.11
N GLN A 201 -6.46 22.35 -19.28
CA GLN A 201 -6.48 21.86 -17.90
C GLN A 201 -7.48 20.71 -17.70
N SER A 202 -8.41 20.50 -18.64
CA SER A 202 -9.46 19.51 -18.53
C SER A 202 -9.71 18.84 -19.89
N PHE A 203 -10.00 17.54 -19.84
CA PHE A 203 -10.49 16.75 -20.95
C PHE A 203 -12.02 16.54 -20.83
N SER A 204 -12.69 17.55 -20.28
CA SER A 204 -14.14 17.61 -20.06
C SER A 204 -14.62 16.48 -19.17
N ASP A 205 -15.49 15.61 -19.67
CA ASP A 205 -16.14 14.59 -18.86
C ASP A 205 -15.45 13.21 -19.01
N ILE A 206 -14.36 13.14 -19.79
CA ILE A 206 -13.64 11.91 -20.16
C ILE A 206 -12.70 11.49 -19.03
N ILE A 207 -13.24 11.13 -17.86
CA ILE A 207 -12.45 10.62 -16.72
C ILE A 207 -12.56 9.10 -16.68
N SER A 208 -11.43 8.42 -16.84
CA SER A 208 -11.34 6.96 -16.90
C SER A 208 -10.49 6.33 -15.80
N SER A 209 -9.63 7.08 -15.10
CA SER A 209 -8.96 6.63 -13.87
C SER A 209 -8.51 7.79 -12.97
N ILE A 210 -8.20 7.49 -11.70
CA ILE A 210 -7.86 8.47 -10.67
C ILE A 210 -6.76 7.96 -9.76
N LYS A 211 -5.72 8.77 -9.52
CA LYS A 211 -4.73 8.58 -8.45
C LYS A 211 -4.97 9.56 -7.30
N ILE A 212 -4.86 9.06 -6.08
CA ILE A 212 -4.83 9.83 -4.84
C ILE A 212 -3.42 9.71 -4.28
N VAL A 213 -2.71 10.83 -4.18
CA VAL A 213 -1.30 10.89 -3.76
C VAL A 213 -1.20 11.74 -2.50
N PRO A 214 -1.20 11.11 -1.31
CA PRO A 214 -0.95 11.80 -0.06
C PRO A 214 0.51 12.26 -0.03
N LEU A 215 0.73 13.55 0.20
CA LEU A 215 2.08 14.10 0.21
C LEU A 215 2.75 13.74 1.53
N GLY A 216 4.02 13.36 1.47
CA GLY A 216 4.78 12.93 2.63
C GLY A 216 6.26 12.83 2.33
N VAL A 217 7.04 12.73 3.40
CA VAL A 217 8.48 12.45 3.34
C VAL A 217 8.69 11.00 3.72
N PHE A 218 9.37 10.26 2.87
CA PHE A 218 9.63 8.82 3.05
C PHE A 218 11.13 8.58 3.17
N ARG A 219 11.51 7.81 4.20
CA ARG A 219 12.90 7.37 4.38
C ARG A 219 13.08 6.00 3.74
N VAL A 220 14.05 5.89 2.85
CA VAL A 220 14.35 4.68 2.08
C VAL A 220 15.76 4.22 2.42
N LEU A 221 15.88 2.99 2.90
CA LEU A 221 17.17 2.31 3.06
C LEU A 221 17.44 1.53 1.77
N ILE A 222 18.45 1.93 1.02
CA ILE A 222 18.94 1.19 -0.15
C ILE A 222 20.00 0.22 0.35
N VAL A 223 19.77 -1.07 0.16
CA VAL A 223 20.68 -2.13 0.58
C VAL A 223 21.31 -2.74 -0.66
N VAL A 224 22.64 -2.66 -0.74
CA VAL A 224 23.45 -3.16 -1.85
C VAL A 224 24.27 -4.37 -1.39
N GLY A 225 24.02 -5.52 -2.00
CA GLY A 225 24.83 -6.74 -1.83
C GLY A 225 25.72 -7.04 -3.04
N ASP A 226 25.31 -6.63 -4.25
CA ASP A 226 26.14 -6.72 -5.46
C ASP A 226 26.34 -5.32 -6.05
N ASN A 227 27.60 -4.88 -6.19
CA ASN A 227 27.93 -3.54 -6.69
C ASN A 227 27.74 -3.35 -8.20
N SER A 228 27.31 -4.39 -8.93
CA SER A 228 27.00 -4.30 -10.36
C SER A 228 25.66 -3.62 -10.62
N THR A 229 24.78 -3.54 -9.62
CA THR A 229 23.48 -2.88 -9.73
C THR A 229 23.58 -1.38 -10.00
N GLY A 230 22.78 -0.88 -10.93
CA GLY A 230 22.63 0.56 -11.18
C GLY A 230 21.51 1.25 -10.39
N GLU A 231 20.77 0.52 -9.55
CA GLU A 231 19.59 1.03 -8.83
C GLU A 231 19.89 2.18 -7.84
N PRO A 232 20.98 2.19 -7.05
CA PRO A 232 21.26 3.26 -6.10
C PRO A 232 21.31 4.64 -6.77
N ALA A 233 21.99 4.74 -7.92
CA ALA A 233 22.11 5.99 -8.66
C ALA A 233 20.76 6.49 -9.21
N ILE A 234 19.86 5.57 -9.61
CA ILE A 234 18.50 5.94 -10.00
C ILE A 234 17.77 6.49 -8.76
N LEU A 235 17.69 5.70 -7.69
CA LEU A 235 16.91 6.03 -6.50
C LEU A 235 17.35 7.35 -5.87
N GLU A 236 18.65 7.55 -5.66
CA GLU A 236 19.19 8.77 -5.05
C GLU A 236 18.91 10.03 -5.88
N SER A 237 18.66 9.90 -7.18
CA SER A 237 18.24 11.01 -8.03
C SER A 237 16.77 11.42 -7.84
N LEU A 238 15.94 10.53 -7.28
CA LEU A 238 14.49 10.67 -7.12
C LEU A 238 14.12 11.33 -5.79
N THR A 239 14.68 12.51 -5.51
CA THR A 239 14.41 13.22 -4.24
C THR A 239 12.98 13.77 -4.15
N SER A 240 12.32 14.03 -5.29
CA SER A 240 10.90 14.36 -5.35
C SER A 240 10.25 13.84 -6.63
N VAL A 241 9.15 13.10 -6.50
CA VAL A 241 8.38 12.54 -7.62
C VAL A 241 6.89 12.70 -7.35
N GLU A 242 6.17 13.41 -8.22
CA GLU A 242 4.72 13.66 -8.11
C GLU A 242 4.29 14.18 -6.71
N GLY A 243 5.15 14.99 -6.08
CA GLY A 243 4.91 15.58 -4.76
C GLY A 243 5.24 14.68 -3.56
N LEU A 244 5.70 13.45 -3.80
CA LEU A 244 6.31 12.60 -2.78
C LEU A 244 7.78 13.00 -2.61
N GLU A 245 8.24 13.12 -1.38
CA GLU A 245 9.64 13.45 -1.06
C GLU A 245 10.36 12.23 -0.49
N PHE A 246 11.60 12.00 -0.93
CA PHE A 246 12.38 10.83 -0.53
C PHE A 246 13.73 11.22 0.08
N GLN A 247 14.08 10.54 1.17
CA GLN A 247 15.36 10.63 1.85
C GLN A 247 16.02 9.25 1.80
N PHE A 248 17.19 9.17 1.19
CA PHE A 248 17.89 7.91 0.97
C PHE A 248 19.06 7.75 1.93
N THR A 249 19.25 6.53 2.43
CA THR A 249 20.50 6.05 3.01
C THR A 249 20.91 4.81 2.23
N THR A 250 22.11 4.80 1.66
CA THR A 250 22.66 3.63 0.96
C THR A 250 23.66 2.92 1.84
N VAL A 251 23.54 1.59 1.95
CA VAL A 251 24.48 0.74 2.69
C VAL A 251 24.92 -0.44 1.83
N HIS A 252 26.19 -0.79 1.93
CA HIS A 252 26.74 -2.01 1.35
C HIS A 252 26.79 -3.07 2.46
N ILE A 253 26.41 -4.31 2.15
CA ILE A 253 26.32 -5.38 3.16
C ILE A 253 27.15 -6.63 2.83
N ASN A 254 27.75 -6.66 1.66
CA ASN A 254 28.65 -7.72 1.22
C ASN A 254 30.09 -7.20 1.23
N ASP A 255 30.93 -7.77 2.08
CA ASP A 255 32.35 -7.42 2.20
C ASP A 255 33.26 -8.26 1.31
N ASN A 256 32.74 -9.25 0.57
CA ASN A 256 33.53 -10.13 -0.29
C ASN A 256 33.76 -9.51 -1.68
N PRO A 257 34.98 -9.02 -2.00
CA PRO A 257 35.27 -8.42 -3.30
C PRO A 257 35.23 -9.42 -4.46
N ASP A 258 35.47 -10.71 -4.19
CA ASP A 258 35.42 -11.76 -5.21
C ASP A 258 33.97 -12.09 -5.61
N ASN A 259 33.01 -11.73 -4.75
CA ASN A 259 31.58 -11.82 -4.98
C ASN A 259 30.95 -10.43 -5.09
N ARG A 260 31.61 -9.51 -5.79
CA ARG A 260 31.10 -8.16 -6.12
C ARG A 260 30.78 -7.25 -4.93
N GLY A 261 31.27 -7.56 -3.74
CA GLY A 261 31.13 -6.76 -2.52
C GLY A 261 32.04 -5.53 -2.45
N ASP A 262 31.87 -4.75 -1.38
CA ASP A 262 32.72 -3.60 -1.01
C ASP A 262 33.37 -3.83 0.37
N PRO A 263 34.56 -4.44 0.43
CA PRO A 263 35.24 -4.75 1.70
C PRO A 263 35.55 -3.54 2.57
N ASN A 264 35.57 -2.33 2.00
CA ASN A 264 35.96 -1.13 2.76
C ASN A 264 34.76 -0.43 3.41
N ASN A 265 33.57 -0.59 2.84
CA ASN A 265 32.36 0.12 3.28
C ASN A 265 31.24 -0.81 3.74
N ALA A 266 31.39 -2.13 3.55
CA ALA A 266 30.38 -3.10 3.96
C ALA A 266 30.14 -3.08 5.47
N ILE A 267 28.87 -3.16 5.83
CA ILE A 267 28.40 -3.22 7.21
C ILE A 267 27.41 -4.38 7.38
N LYS A 268 27.25 -4.81 8.63
CA LYS A 268 26.17 -5.74 8.99
C LYS A 268 24.82 -5.05 8.93
N LEU A 269 23.83 -5.62 8.25
CA LEU A 269 22.50 -5.01 8.16
C LEU A 269 21.85 -4.91 9.55
N SER A 270 22.12 -5.86 10.45
CA SER A 270 21.69 -5.82 11.86
C SER A 270 22.20 -4.61 12.65
N SER A 271 23.23 -3.90 12.17
CA SER A 271 23.70 -2.66 12.79
C SER A 271 22.80 -1.45 12.50
N ILE A 272 21.88 -1.56 11.55
CA ILE A 272 20.94 -0.49 11.17
C ILE A 272 19.63 -0.63 11.94
N THR A 273 19.17 0.48 12.52
CA THR A 273 17.84 0.55 13.15
C THR A 273 16.76 0.65 12.07
N LEU A 274 16.27 -0.48 11.56
CA LEU A 274 15.31 -0.53 10.44
C LEU A 274 14.01 0.28 10.70
N SER A 275 13.60 0.46 11.96
CA SER A 275 12.41 1.27 12.30
C SER A 275 12.57 2.78 12.02
N GLU A 276 13.77 3.25 11.67
CA GLU A 276 14.01 4.62 11.22
C GLU A 276 13.58 4.87 9.77
N TYR A 277 13.26 3.81 9.03
CA TYR A 277 12.90 3.85 7.62
C TYR A 277 11.42 3.53 7.41
N ASP A 278 10.89 3.94 6.26
CA ASP A 278 9.56 3.59 5.76
C ASP A 278 9.64 2.42 4.78
N ILE A 279 10.70 2.42 3.96
CA ILE A 279 10.94 1.47 2.88
C ILE A 279 12.37 0.92 3.00
N ILE A 280 12.53 -0.39 2.84
CA ILE A 280 13.81 -1.03 2.57
C ILE A 280 13.80 -1.49 1.12
N TRP A 281 14.83 -1.15 0.38
CA TRP A 281 15.01 -1.49 -1.02
C TRP A 281 16.23 -2.39 -1.17
N PHE A 282 16.00 -3.69 -1.35
CA PHE A 282 17.03 -4.62 -1.77
C PHE A 282 17.22 -4.49 -3.28
N THR A 283 18.39 -4.00 -3.69
CA THR A 283 18.77 -3.91 -5.11
C THR A 283 18.99 -5.30 -5.70
N TRP A 284 19.26 -5.36 -7.00
CA TRP A 284 19.61 -6.60 -7.70
C TRP A 284 20.60 -7.44 -6.87
N PHE A 285 20.16 -8.66 -6.51
CA PHE A 285 20.90 -9.65 -5.72
C PHE A 285 21.41 -9.19 -4.35
N ALA A 286 20.82 -8.14 -3.77
CA ALA A 286 21.30 -7.59 -2.51
C ALA A 286 21.21 -8.56 -1.33
N THR A 287 20.28 -9.52 -1.36
CA THR A 287 20.07 -10.46 -0.26
C THR A 287 21.02 -11.67 -0.31
N GLY A 288 21.67 -11.94 -1.44
CA GLY A 288 22.58 -13.07 -1.62
C GLY A 288 22.93 -13.30 -3.09
N HIS A 289 24.15 -13.79 -3.33
CA HIS A 289 24.68 -14.09 -4.66
C HIS A 289 25.81 -15.12 -4.58
N ASP A 290 25.97 -15.95 -5.61
CA ASP A 290 27.09 -16.90 -5.78
C ASP A 290 27.40 -17.73 -4.51
N GLY A 291 26.35 -18.32 -3.93
CA GLY A 291 26.47 -19.21 -2.77
C GLY A 291 26.52 -18.51 -1.41
N GLU A 292 26.55 -17.18 -1.34
CA GLU A 292 26.61 -16.43 -0.08
C GLU A 292 25.29 -15.75 0.27
N TYR A 293 24.93 -15.77 1.56
CA TYR A 293 23.73 -15.14 2.09
C TYR A 293 24.07 -13.87 2.90
N PHE A 294 23.72 -12.69 2.39
CA PHE A 294 24.22 -11.42 2.94
C PHE A 294 23.37 -10.83 4.07
N VAL A 295 22.11 -11.28 4.23
CA VAL A 295 21.16 -10.70 5.20
C VAL A 295 20.81 -11.62 6.37
N GLU A 296 21.53 -12.73 6.54
CA GLU A 296 21.32 -13.70 7.62
C GLU A 296 21.28 -13.03 9.01
N ASP A 297 22.13 -12.04 9.24
CA ASP A 297 22.22 -11.34 10.51
C ASP A 297 20.97 -10.49 10.83
N ALA A 298 20.11 -10.24 9.84
CA ALA A 298 18.98 -9.33 9.91
C ALA A 298 17.61 -9.97 9.59
N ASP A 299 17.51 -11.27 9.31
CA ASP A 299 16.27 -11.95 8.93
C ASP A 299 15.08 -11.60 9.82
N GLN A 300 15.24 -11.82 11.13
CA GLN A 300 14.17 -11.57 12.07
C GLN A 300 13.83 -10.07 12.18
N ALA A 301 14.82 -9.19 12.01
CA ALA A 301 14.62 -7.74 12.04
C ALA A 301 13.83 -7.26 10.81
N ILE A 302 14.10 -7.81 9.63
CA ILE A 302 13.36 -7.53 8.38
C ILE A 302 11.91 -8.00 8.52
N GLN A 303 11.69 -9.24 8.98
CA GLN A 303 10.34 -9.75 9.25
C GLN A 303 9.58 -8.90 10.25
N ASP A 304 10.26 -8.42 11.29
CA ASP A 304 9.65 -7.54 12.30
C ASP A 304 9.35 -6.14 11.77
N PHE A 305 10.21 -5.59 10.91
CA PHE A 305 10.02 -4.32 10.25
C PHE A 305 8.75 -4.34 9.40
N VAL A 306 8.59 -5.34 8.51
CA VAL A 306 7.40 -5.47 7.68
C VAL A 306 6.16 -5.73 8.52
N ARG A 307 6.24 -6.64 9.51
CA ARG A 307 5.12 -6.93 10.42
C ARG A 307 4.57 -5.68 11.11
N LYS A 308 5.43 -4.71 11.43
CA LYS A 308 5.08 -3.45 12.10
C LYS A 308 4.62 -2.35 11.15
N GLY A 309 4.60 -2.60 9.84
CA GLY A 309 4.08 -1.67 8.82
C GLY A 309 5.12 -1.15 7.83
N GLY A 310 6.37 -1.58 7.93
CA GLY A 310 7.41 -1.25 6.94
C GLY A 310 7.15 -1.92 5.59
N ILE A 311 7.73 -1.35 4.53
CA ILE A 311 7.62 -1.88 3.17
C ILE A 311 8.99 -2.37 2.70
N VAL A 312 9.06 -3.59 2.17
CA VAL A 312 10.27 -4.12 1.55
C VAL A 312 10.04 -4.28 0.06
N TRP A 313 11.01 -3.80 -0.72
CA TRP A 313 11.20 -4.13 -2.12
C TRP A 313 12.40 -5.07 -2.29
N ALA A 314 12.31 -6.02 -3.23
CA ALA A 314 13.44 -6.80 -3.68
C ALA A 314 13.48 -6.93 -5.21
N SER A 315 14.61 -6.52 -5.80
CA SER A 315 14.95 -6.71 -7.20
C SER A 315 15.71 -8.03 -7.36
N ALA A 316 15.05 -9.06 -7.89
CA ALA A 316 15.63 -10.39 -8.14
C ALA A 316 16.32 -11.05 -6.92
N MET A 317 16.60 -12.34 -6.99
CA MET A 317 17.45 -13.02 -6.02
C MET A 317 18.09 -14.22 -6.68
N ASP A 318 19.38 -14.44 -6.44
CA ASP A 318 20.10 -15.58 -6.98
C ASP A 318 19.54 -16.89 -6.37
N ASN A 319 19.44 -17.92 -7.19
CA ASN A 319 18.88 -19.20 -6.83
C ASN A 319 19.88 -20.14 -6.14
N ASN A 320 21.18 -19.83 -6.17
CA ASN A 320 22.26 -20.75 -5.81
C ASN A 320 22.83 -20.60 -4.38
N ILE A 321 22.13 -19.87 -3.50
CA ILE A 321 22.60 -19.53 -2.15
C ILE A 321 22.82 -20.78 -1.30
N THR A 322 23.98 -20.87 -0.64
CA THR A 322 24.26 -21.93 0.34
C THR A 322 23.65 -21.53 1.68
N PRO A 323 22.69 -22.30 2.23
CA PRO A 323 22.11 -21.99 3.52
C PRO A 323 23.18 -22.05 4.62
N PRO A 324 23.27 -21.03 5.50
CA PRO A 324 24.35 -20.90 6.47
C PRO A 324 24.33 -21.94 7.60
N ASP A 325 23.21 -22.62 7.84
CA ASP A 325 23.03 -23.48 9.01
C ASP A 325 23.23 -24.98 8.76
N GLY A 326 23.47 -25.42 7.52
CA GLY A 326 23.55 -26.85 7.20
C GLY A 326 22.24 -27.64 7.42
N VAL A 327 21.17 -26.99 7.89
CA VAL A 327 19.86 -27.59 8.20
C VAL A 327 19.02 -27.70 6.92
N HIS A 328 19.19 -26.75 6.01
CA HIS A 328 18.53 -26.73 4.70
C HIS A 328 19.33 -27.48 3.60
N THR A 329 20.33 -28.30 3.97
CA THR A 329 21.16 -29.10 3.03
C THR A 329 20.39 -30.13 2.19
N THR A 330 19.13 -30.36 2.52
CA THR A 330 18.22 -31.27 1.78
C THR A 330 17.15 -30.53 0.99
N GLU A 331 17.08 -29.20 1.10
CA GLU A 331 16.16 -28.39 0.32
C GLU A 331 16.81 -28.05 -1.03
N PRO A 332 16.19 -28.42 -2.16
CA PRO A 332 16.83 -28.32 -3.47
C PRO A 332 16.98 -26.87 -3.96
N GLU A 333 16.28 -25.91 -3.35
CA GLU A 333 16.13 -24.54 -3.84
C GLU A 333 16.08 -23.56 -2.66
N TRP A 334 16.84 -22.46 -2.76
CA TRP A 334 16.89 -21.40 -1.75
C TRP A 334 15.53 -20.68 -1.59
N ARG A 335 15.18 -20.29 -0.37
CA ARG A 335 13.86 -19.73 -0.02
C ARG A 335 13.86 -18.26 0.41
N GLY A 336 14.95 -17.80 1.01
CA GLY A 336 15.07 -16.44 1.57
C GLY A 336 14.44 -16.31 2.95
N ASP A 337 15.19 -16.55 4.02
CA ASP A 337 14.66 -16.56 5.39
C ASP A 337 14.30 -15.17 5.95
N TRP A 338 14.71 -14.11 5.26
CA TRP A 338 14.20 -12.75 5.51
C TRP A 338 12.71 -12.60 5.15
N LEU A 339 12.15 -13.51 4.34
CA LEU A 339 10.70 -13.66 4.12
C LEU A 339 10.09 -14.61 5.16
N PRO A 340 8.78 -14.50 5.47
CA PRO A 340 8.10 -15.40 6.42
C PRO A 340 7.79 -16.78 5.79
N VAL A 341 8.79 -17.44 5.19
CA VAL A 341 8.67 -18.65 4.35
C VAL A 341 8.01 -19.84 5.05
N ASN A 342 8.15 -19.93 6.38
CA ASN A 342 7.51 -20.96 7.20
C ASN A 342 5.99 -20.86 7.25
N ARG A 343 5.42 -19.67 7.01
CA ARG A 343 3.97 -19.45 6.93
C ARG A 343 3.49 -19.24 5.52
N HIS A 344 4.34 -18.64 4.70
CA HIS A 344 4.06 -18.28 3.32
C HIS A 344 5.14 -18.87 2.43
N PRO A 345 5.03 -20.17 2.06
CA PRO A 345 6.08 -20.85 1.32
C PRO A 345 6.33 -20.20 -0.04
N ILE A 346 7.59 -19.96 -0.33
CA ILE A 346 8.08 -19.40 -1.59
C ILE A 346 9.52 -19.88 -1.80
N ARG A 347 9.97 -19.92 -3.06
CA ARG A 347 11.32 -20.37 -3.40
C ARG A 347 11.85 -19.59 -4.59
N VAL A 348 13.17 -19.48 -4.68
CA VAL A 348 13.88 -18.84 -5.78
C VAL A 348 14.19 -19.89 -6.85
N ILE A 349 13.94 -19.56 -8.12
CA ILE A 349 14.27 -20.41 -9.26
C ILE A 349 15.34 -19.77 -10.13
N ASN A 350 16.15 -20.63 -10.74
CA ASN A 350 17.01 -20.22 -11.84
C ASN A 350 16.14 -19.92 -13.07
N SER A 351 16.18 -18.69 -13.56
CA SER A 351 15.42 -18.29 -14.73
C SER A 351 16.19 -17.29 -15.58
N ASN A 352 16.24 -17.57 -16.88
CA ASN A 352 16.69 -16.59 -17.86
C ASN A 352 15.63 -15.49 -18.05
N ASP A 353 16.01 -14.46 -18.79
CA ASP A 353 15.12 -13.42 -19.29
C ASP A 353 13.82 -13.99 -19.88
N GLY A 354 12.72 -13.26 -19.70
CA GLY A 354 11.39 -13.74 -20.05
C GLY A 354 10.40 -12.61 -20.27
N ASN A 355 9.53 -12.80 -21.26
CA ASN A 355 8.45 -11.86 -21.55
C ASN A 355 7.52 -11.70 -20.35
N VAL A 356 7.12 -10.46 -20.11
CA VAL A 356 6.34 -10.05 -18.95
C VAL A 356 4.90 -9.78 -19.34
N ARG A 357 3.96 -10.42 -18.66
CA ARG A 357 2.54 -10.07 -18.71
C ARG A 357 2.06 -9.49 -17.39
N ILE A 358 1.56 -8.25 -17.44
CA ILE A 358 0.94 -7.59 -16.29
C ILE A 358 -0.42 -8.24 -16.02
N THR A 359 -0.70 -8.52 -14.75
CA THR A 359 -2.01 -9.02 -14.30
C THR A 359 -2.99 -7.87 -14.03
N ASP A 360 -4.29 -8.14 -13.93
CA ASP A 360 -5.28 -7.14 -13.50
C ASP A 360 -4.92 -6.51 -12.14
N ASP A 361 -4.32 -7.32 -11.29
CA ASP A 361 -3.86 -6.90 -9.97
C ASP A 361 -2.65 -5.96 -10.05
N GLY A 362 -1.73 -6.24 -10.97
CA GLY A 362 -0.62 -5.36 -11.31
C GLY A 362 -1.07 -4.03 -11.90
N GLN A 363 -2.04 -4.04 -12.82
CA GLN A 363 -2.59 -2.82 -13.44
C GLN A 363 -3.16 -1.87 -12.37
N LYS A 364 -3.89 -2.42 -11.38
CA LYS A 364 -4.48 -1.65 -10.27
C LYS A 364 -3.44 -0.94 -9.39
N THR A 365 -2.20 -1.39 -9.36
CA THR A 365 -1.15 -0.74 -8.55
C THR A 365 -0.71 0.61 -9.15
N GLY A 366 -0.71 0.70 -10.48
CA GLY A 366 -0.06 1.79 -11.23
C GLY A 366 1.46 1.61 -11.36
N MET A 367 2.06 0.57 -10.81
CA MET A 367 3.51 0.31 -10.87
C MET A 367 4.05 0.18 -12.32
N PHE A 368 3.17 -0.13 -13.27
CA PHE A 368 3.54 -0.28 -14.68
C PHE A 368 3.14 0.91 -15.56
N THR A 369 2.45 1.91 -15.00
CA THR A 369 1.87 3.00 -15.77
C THR A 369 2.05 4.39 -15.15
N TRP A 370 2.41 4.49 -13.87
CA TRP A 370 2.48 5.75 -13.14
C TRP A 370 3.70 5.84 -12.19
N PRO A 371 4.45 6.96 -12.23
CA PRO A 371 4.26 8.14 -13.09
C PRO A 371 4.63 7.95 -14.57
N HIS A 372 5.28 6.85 -14.92
CA HIS A 372 5.75 6.59 -16.27
C HIS A 372 5.14 5.31 -16.86
N LYS A 373 4.80 5.33 -18.15
CA LYS A 373 4.42 4.10 -18.84
C LYS A 373 5.64 3.19 -18.99
N VAL A 374 5.57 1.99 -18.42
CA VAL A 374 6.63 0.98 -18.53
C VAL A 374 6.42 0.18 -19.81
N ASN A 375 7.47 0.06 -20.63
CA ASN A 375 7.48 -0.89 -21.73
C ASN A 375 7.97 -2.25 -21.22
N VAL A 376 7.04 -3.11 -20.80
CA VAL A 376 7.35 -4.40 -20.20
C VAL A 376 8.04 -5.37 -21.16
N ASP A 377 7.86 -5.20 -22.48
CA ASP A 377 8.50 -6.04 -23.51
C ASP A 377 10.01 -5.78 -23.62
N THR A 378 10.50 -4.70 -23.01
CA THR A 378 11.93 -4.36 -23.01
C THR A 378 12.62 -4.70 -21.71
N LEU A 379 11.87 -4.92 -20.62
CA LEU A 379 12.45 -5.25 -19.32
C LEU A 379 13.24 -6.55 -19.43
N VAL A 380 14.40 -6.58 -18.79
CA VAL A 380 15.19 -7.79 -18.64
C VAL A 380 14.89 -8.39 -17.27
N THR A 381 14.52 -9.66 -17.24
CA THR A 381 14.24 -10.37 -15.99
C THR A 381 15.36 -11.32 -15.60
N ASP A 382 15.39 -11.67 -14.32
CA ASP A 382 16.37 -12.59 -13.73
C ASP A 382 15.71 -13.62 -12.79
N ASP A 383 16.54 -14.39 -12.09
CA ASP A 383 16.14 -15.26 -11.00
C ASP A 383 15.19 -14.57 -10.01
N HIS A 384 14.15 -15.31 -9.63
CA HIS A 384 13.03 -14.74 -8.89
C HIS A 384 12.27 -15.77 -8.09
N TRP A 385 11.34 -15.26 -7.30
CA TRP A 385 10.51 -16.05 -6.40
C TRP A 385 9.26 -16.61 -7.07
N VAL A 386 9.04 -17.91 -6.94
CA VAL A 386 7.82 -18.60 -7.37
C VAL A 386 7.09 -19.25 -6.21
N THR A 387 5.76 -19.18 -6.26
CA THR A 387 4.89 -19.73 -5.20
C THR A 387 3.52 -20.12 -5.72
N ASN A 388 2.95 -21.12 -5.04
CA ASN A 388 1.56 -21.55 -5.18
C ASN A 388 0.70 -21.11 -3.99
N ASP A 389 1.26 -20.40 -3.01
CA ASP A 389 0.51 -19.85 -1.89
C ASP A 389 -0.34 -18.67 -2.36
N GLY A 390 -1.66 -18.80 -2.19
CA GLY A 390 -2.65 -17.80 -2.58
C GLY A 390 -2.64 -16.51 -1.75
N SER A 391 -1.85 -16.44 -0.68
CA SER A 391 -1.60 -15.20 0.06
C SER A 391 -0.76 -14.19 -0.73
N TYR A 392 0.02 -14.66 -1.71
CA TYR A 392 0.79 -13.79 -2.59
C TYR A 392 -0.09 -13.29 -3.74
N ARG A 393 -0.20 -11.97 -3.83
CA ARG A 393 -0.78 -11.31 -4.98
C ARG A 393 0.24 -11.29 -6.11
N ARG A 394 -0.09 -11.89 -7.25
CA ARG A 394 0.74 -11.85 -8.46
C ARG A 394 0.48 -10.53 -9.17
N LEU A 395 1.50 -9.71 -9.35
CA LEU A 395 1.39 -8.41 -10.02
C LEU A 395 1.76 -8.53 -11.50
N ALA A 396 2.77 -9.34 -11.80
CA ALA A 396 3.17 -9.69 -13.16
C ALA A 396 3.60 -11.16 -13.19
N VAL A 397 3.45 -11.79 -14.36
CA VAL A 397 3.80 -13.18 -14.60
C VAL A 397 4.60 -13.31 -15.89
N ARG A 398 5.34 -14.41 -16.04
CA ARG A 398 5.95 -14.76 -17.32
C ARG A 398 4.89 -15.18 -18.32
N GLU A 399 5.12 -14.89 -19.61
CA GLU A 399 4.24 -15.37 -20.67
C GLU A 399 4.44 -16.85 -21.02
N ASP A 400 5.65 -17.36 -20.86
CA ASP A 400 6.04 -18.71 -21.29
C ASP A 400 5.48 -19.81 -20.38
N ASN A 401 5.45 -19.59 -19.06
CA ASN A 401 5.05 -20.60 -18.09
C ASN A 401 4.02 -20.10 -17.05
N GLY A 402 3.74 -18.80 -16.99
CA GLY A 402 2.80 -18.20 -16.04
C GLY A 402 3.32 -18.05 -14.60
N ASP A 403 4.60 -18.29 -14.36
CA ASP A 403 5.23 -18.09 -13.05
C ASP A 403 5.21 -16.61 -12.68
N PRO A 404 5.03 -16.27 -11.39
CA PRO A 404 5.02 -14.89 -10.97
C PRO A 404 6.44 -14.31 -11.00
N ILE A 405 6.64 -13.25 -11.77
CA ILE A 405 7.89 -12.47 -11.73
C ILE A 405 7.78 -11.26 -10.82
N SER A 406 6.56 -10.92 -10.40
CA SER A 406 6.30 -9.89 -9.41
C SER A 406 5.20 -10.32 -8.47
N VAL A 407 5.50 -10.22 -7.19
CA VAL A 407 4.61 -10.63 -6.12
C VAL A 407 4.49 -9.54 -5.07
N GLN A 408 3.39 -9.59 -4.33
CA GLN A 408 3.20 -8.84 -3.11
C GLN A 408 2.63 -9.75 -2.03
N LEU A 409 3.21 -9.69 -0.84
CA LEU A 409 2.71 -10.37 0.34
C LEU A 409 2.46 -9.35 1.45
N GLN A 410 1.25 -9.34 1.99
CA GLN A 410 1.00 -8.63 3.23
C GLN A 410 1.54 -9.44 4.41
N TRP A 411 2.35 -8.80 5.26
CA TRP A 411 2.85 -9.43 6.47
C TRP A 411 2.67 -8.49 7.66
N GLY A 412 1.81 -8.89 8.60
CA GLY A 412 1.32 -7.99 9.64
C GLY A 412 0.66 -6.77 9.02
N ASP A 413 1.15 -5.58 9.38
CA ASP A 413 0.64 -4.34 8.83
C ASP A 413 1.32 -3.89 7.53
N GLY A 414 2.49 -4.43 7.19
CA GLY A 414 3.31 -3.99 6.06
C GLY A 414 3.27 -4.96 4.88
N TYR A 415 4.15 -4.72 3.90
CA TYR A 415 4.18 -5.50 2.67
C TYR A 415 5.61 -5.84 2.23
N TYR A 416 5.76 -7.06 1.74
CA TYR A 416 6.83 -7.42 0.81
C TYR A 416 6.34 -7.22 -0.61
N VAL A 417 7.18 -6.64 -1.45
CA VAL A 417 6.99 -6.52 -2.90
C VAL A 417 8.28 -6.96 -3.56
N ALA A 418 8.17 -7.77 -4.61
CA ALA A 418 9.34 -8.17 -5.38
C ALA A 418 9.05 -8.05 -6.88
N PHE A 419 10.10 -7.81 -7.65
CA PHE A 419 10.09 -7.94 -9.10
C PHE A 419 11.42 -8.53 -9.56
N ALA A 420 11.40 -9.43 -10.53
CA ALA A 420 12.54 -10.11 -11.11
C ALA A 420 13.46 -9.18 -11.95
N VAL A 421 13.64 -7.91 -11.60
CA VAL A 421 14.27 -6.93 -12.50
C VAL A 421 15.78 -7.08 -12.46
N ASP A 422 16.38 -7.22 -13.64
CA ASP A 422 17.83 -7.24 -13.80
C ASP A 422 18.36 -5.83 -13.99
N THR A 423 19.28 -5.39 -13.13
CA THR A 423 19.90 -4.07 -13.19
C THR A 423 21.43 -4.13 -13.17
N ARG A 424 22.02 -5.29 -13.48
CA ARG A 424 23.46 -5.57 -13.31
C ARG A 424 24.42 -4.78 -14.22
N ASP A 425 23.89 -3.99 -15.13
CA ASP A 425 24.67 -3.09 -15.99
C ASP A 425 23.87 -1.86 -16.42
N ALA A 426 24.57 -0.91 -17.05
CA ALA A 426 24.01 0.38 -17.47
C ALA A 426 22.87 0.27 -18.49
N TYR A 427 22.91 -0.70 -19.41
CA TYR A 427 21.87 -0.88 -20.42
C TYR A 427 20.57 -1.36 -19.76
N ARG A 428 20.67 -2.41 -18.95
CA ARG A 428 19.53 -2.97 -18.20
C ARG A 428 18.95 -1.98 -17.20
N THR A 429 19.83 -1.27 -16.48
CA THR A 429 19.45 -0.18 -15.57
C THR A 429 18.68 0.93 -16.29
N THR A 430 19.11 1.34 -17.48
CA THR A 430 18.43 2.39 -18.26
C THR A 430 17.02 1.97 -18.64
N ILE A 431 16.83 0.71 -19.03
CA ILE A 431 15.53 0.14 -19.36
C ILE A 431 14.63 0.01 -18.12
N ALA A 432 15.19 -0.43 -17.00
CA ALA A 432 14.46 -0.64 -15.75
C ALA A 432 14.04 0.67 -15.07
N LYS A 433 14.68 1.80 -15.40
CA LYS A 433 14.48 3.08 -14.71
C LYS A 433 13.00 3.48 -14.53
N PRO A 434 12.11 3.44 -15.54
CA PRO A 434 10.70 3.76 -15.35
C PRO A 434 9.99 2.82 -14.36
N LEU A 435 10.35 1.54 -14.33
CA LEU A 435 9.80 0.59 -13.36
C LEU A 435 10.29 0.90 -11.94
N VAL A 436 11.58 1.21 -11.76
CA VAL A 436 12.15 1.59 -10.46
C VAL A 436 11.48 2.84 -9.90
N GLU A 437 11.29 3.88 -10.74
CA GLU A 437 10.59 5.12 -10.38
C GLU A 437 9.14 4.84 -9.96
N ASN A 438 8.39 4.10 -10.77
CA ASN A 438 7.01 3.75 -10.47
C ASN A 438 6.88 2.86 -9.22
N ALA A 439 7.78 1.89 -9.05
CA ALA A 439 7.82 1.03 -7.89
C ALA A 439 8.05 1.87 -6.63
N LEU A 440 8.99 2.82 -6.64
CA LEU A 440 9.21 3.71 -5.50
C LEU A 440 7.92 4.48 -5.12
N CYS A 441 7.20 5.03 -6.10
CA CYS A 441 5.93 5.72 -5.84
C CYS A 441 4.83 4.76 -5.33
N TYR A 442 4.78 3.53 -5.84
CA TYR A 442 3.86 2.50 -5.36
C TYR A 442 4.13 2.11 -3.90
N LEU A 443 5.41 1.88 -3.56
CA LEU A 443 5.83 1.54 -2.20
C LEU A 443 5.57 2.71 -1.24
N ALA A 444 5.76 3.96 -1.67
CA ALA A 444 5.40 5.14 -0.88
C ALA A 444 3.90 5.18 -0.57
N ASN A 445 3.03 4.83 -1.52
CA ASN A 445 1.59 4.73 -1.29
C ASN A 445 1.23 3.62 -0.29
N LEU A 446 1.93 2.48 -0.32
CA LEU A 446 1.78 1.44 0.71
C LEU A 446 2.26 1.95 2.06
N ALA A 447 3.48 2.49 2.13
CA ALA A 447 4.10 3.00 3.34
C ALA A 447 3.26 4.10 3.99
N TRP A 448 2.64 4.98 3.21
CA TRP A 448 1.71 5.98 3.70
C TRP A 448 0.61 5.36 4.58
N GLN A 449 0.07 4.21 4.16
CA GLN A 449 -1.02 3.54 4.84
C GLN A 449 -0.57 2.75 6.07
N THR A 450 0.65 2.23 6.04
CA THR A 450 1.09 1.18 6.96
C THR A 450 2.19 1.62 7.91
N SER A 451 3.08 2.51 7.48
CA SER A 451 4.30 2.87 8.23
C SER A 451 3.93 3.57 9.54
N PRO A 452 4.56 3.17 10.66
CA PRO A 452 4.45 3.86 11.94
C PRO A 452 4.90 5.33 11.90
N ARG A 453 5.75 5.69 10.94
CA ARG A 453 6.29 7.05 10.80
C ARG A 453 5.32 7.99 10.08
N GLN A 454 4.41 7.43 9.30
CA GLN A 454 3.42 8.19 8.55
C GLN A 454 2.25 8.58 9.46
N PRO A 455 1.54 9.69 9.17
CA PRO A 455 0.59 10.34 10.09
C PRO A 455 -0.57 9.47 10.60
N LEU A 456 -0.77 8.31 9.98
CA LEU A 456 -1.82 7.33 10.25
C LEU A 456 -1.56 6.41 11.45
N LYS A 457 -0.30 6.28 11.83
CA LYS A 457 0.13 5.53 13.03
C LYS A 457 1.05 6.36 13.92
N GLY A 458 1.73 7.35 13.36
CA GLY A 458 2.48 8.33 14.10
C GLY A 458 1.55 9.31 14.80
N ARG A 459 1.25 9.06 16.08
CA ARG A 459 1.01 10.17 17.01
C ARG A 459 2.25 11.06 16.96
N TYR A 460 2.24 12.11 16.14
CA TYR A 460 3.15 13.23 16.38
C TYR A 460 2.66 13.97 17.64
N ARG A 461 3.02 13.40 18.80
CA ARG A 461 3.71 14.19 19.80
C ARG A 461 5.06 14.50 19.18
N THR A 462 5.16 15.63 18.47
CA THR A 462 6.46 16.29 18.35
C THR A 462 6.95 16.53 19.77
N ASN A 463 8.10 15.95 20.10
CA ASN A 463 9.00 16.51 21.09
C ASN A 463 9.26 17.97 20.69
N LEU A 464 8.40 18.88 21.14
CA LEU A 464 8.83 20.23 21.41
C LEU A 464 9.80 20.08 22.57
N SER A 465 11.05 20.41 22.29
CA SER A 465 12.13 20.55 23.26
C SER A 465 11.62 21.15 24.57
N SER A 466 11.91 20.49 25.68
CA SER A 466 11.55 20.87 27.05
C SER A 466 12.22 22.18 27.55
N GLU A 467 12.66 23.08 26.66
CA GLU A 467 13.46 24.27 27.02
C GLU A 467 12.85 25.62 26.59
N THR A 468 11.61 25.68 26.07
CA THR A 468 11.06 26.98 25.61
C THR A 468 9.68 27.33 26.16
N ILE A 469 9.29 26.80 27.32
CA ILE A 469 8.06 27.24 28.02
C ILE A 469 8.35 27.67 29.47
N PHE A 470 9.43 28.41 29.66
CA PHE A 470 9.56 29.37 30.76
C PHE A 470 10.31 30.60 30.24
N ARG A 471 9.57 31.46 29.53
CA ARG A 471 9.75 32.91 29.50
C ARG A 471 8.51 33.58 28.91
#